data_AF-A0A0C2HB42-F1
#
_entry.id   AF-A0A0C2HB42-F1
#
_cell.length_a   1.000
_cell.length_b   1.000
_cell.length_c   1.000
_cell.angle_alpha   90.00
_cell.angle_beta   90.00
_cell.angle_gamma   90.00
#
_symmetry.space_group_name_H-M   'P 1'
#
loop_
_entity.id
_entity.type
_entity.pdbx_description
1 polymer ?
#
loop_
_entity_poly.entity_id
_entity_poly.type
_entity_poly.pdbx_seq_one_letter_code
_entity_poly.pdbx_strand_id
1 'polypeptide(L)'
;MQAWKLGPALAMGNTVVMKCAEQTPLSALHVASLIKEAGFPPGVVNIVPGFGPTAGQAITTHMDIDKVAFTGSTEIGRVVMTAAAQSNVKKVTLELGGKSPNIIFADADS
;
A
#
# COMPACT_ATOMS: atom_id res chain seq x y z
N MET A 1 -7.38 5.17 0.20
CA MET A 1 -6.49 4.24 0.93
C MET A 1 -5.04 4.69 1.07
N GLN A 2 -4.48 5.54 0.19
CA GLN A 2 -3.09 5.99 0.29
C GLN A 2 -2.72 6.57 1.67
N ALA A 3 -3.51 7.51 2.19
CA ALA A 3 -3.25 8.14 3.50
C ALA A 3 -3.25 7.15 4.67
N TRP A 4 -4.06 6.08 4.62
CA TRP A 4 -4.10 5.05 5.67
C TRP A 4 -2.82 4.22 5.77
N LYS A 5 -2.00 4.19 4.71
CA LYS A 5 -0.67 3.56 4.75
C LYS A 5 0.43 4.56 5.04
N LEU A 6 0.40 5.73 4.38
CA LEU A 6 1.42 6.76 4.57
C LEU A 6 1.39 7.33 6.00
N GLY A 7 0.22 7.71 6.49
CA GLY A 7 0.07 8.36 7.80
C GLY A 7 0.74 7.61 8.95
N PRO A 8 0.34 6.35 9.25
CA PRO A 8 0.96 5.61 10.34
C PRO A 8 2.43 5.25 10.07
N ALA A 9 2.82 4.95 8.82
CA ALA A 9 4.21 4.65 8.50
C ALA A 9 5.14 5.85 8.79
N LEU A 10 4.72 7.04 8.35
CA LEU A 10 5.45 8.30 8.54
C LEU A 10 5.44 8.75 10.00
N ALA A 11 4.32 8.62 10.70
CA ALA A 11 4.23 8.94 12.13
C ALA A 11 5.18 8.08 12.98
N MET A 12 5.46 6.86 12.54
CA MET A 12 6.42 5.96 13.20
C MET A 12 7.87 6.11 12.69
N GLY A 13 8.16 7.15 11.89
CA GLY A 13 9.51 7.46 11.42
C GLY A 13 10.04 6.58 10.29
N ASN A 14 9.17 5.82 9.60
CA ASN A 14 9.60 4.99 8.47
C ASN A 14 9.73 5.85 7.19
N THR A 15 10.65 5.45 6.31
CA THR A 15 10.64 5.88 4.91
C THR A 15 9.76 4.94 4.09
N VAL A 16 9.14 5.46 3.02
CA VAL A 16 8.14 4.71 2.25
C VAL A 16 8.43 4.76 0.75
N VAL A 17 8.39 3.59 0.12
CA VAL A 17 8.23 3.44 -1.33
C VAL A 17 6.81 2.99 -1.61
N MET A 18 6.02 3.83 -2.28
CA MET A 18 4.61 3.59 -2.55
C MET A 18 4.37 3.39 -4.04
N LYS A 19 4.02 2.15 -4.40
CA LYS A 19 3.44 1.83 -5.71
C LYS A 19 1.94 2.04 -5.69
N CYS A 20 1.44 2.85 -6.63
CA CYS A 20 0.01 3.11 -6.79
C CYS A 20 -0.59 2.24 -7.90
N ALA A 21 -1.90 1.99 -7.87
CA ALA A 21 -2.59 1.27 -8.93
C ALA A 21 -2.40 2.01 -10.26
N GLU A 22 -2.06 1.28 -11.32
CA GLU A 22 -1.78 1.82 -12.65
C GLU A 22 -2.98 2.57 -13.25
N GLN A 23 -4.20 2.24 -12.82
CA GLN A 23 -5.44 2.88 -13.24
C GLN A 23 -5.66 4.25 -12.57
N THR A 24 -5.05 4.49 -11.40
CA THR A 24 -5.31 5.69 -10.58
C THR A 24 -4.03 6.33 -10.00
N PRO A 25 -2.98 6.61 -10.81
CA PRO A 25 -1.71 7.11 -10.28
C PRO A 25 -1.70 8.61 -9.97
N LEU A 26 -2.58 9.40 -10.61
CA LEU A 26 -2.44 10.86 -10.67
C LEU A 26 -2.63 11.55 -9.30
N SER A 27 -3.59 11.11 -8.50
CA SER A 27 -3.80 11.67 -7.16
C SER A 27 -2.61 11.43 -6.25
N ALA A 28 -1.97 10.27 -6.36
CA ALA A 28 -0.77 9.96 -5.59
C ALA A 28 0.43 10.81 -6.02
N LEU A 29 0.57 11.09 -7.31
CA LEU A 29 1.62 12.01 -7.80
C LEU A 29 1.38 13.45 -7.34
N HIS A 30 0.12 13.89 -7.28
CA HIS A 30 -0.20 15.18 -6.69
C HIS A 30 0.09 15.22 -5.18
N VAL A 31 -0.18 14.13 -4.46
CA VAL A 31 0.25 14.00 -3.06
C VAL A 31 1.78 14.08 -2.94
N ALA A 32 2.55 13.57 -3.90
CA ALA A 32 4.02 13.73 -3.91
C ALA A 32 4.44 15.21 -3.98
N SER A 33 3.75 16.05 -4.75
CA SER A 33 4.03 17.49 -4.78
C SER A 33 3.69 18.16 -3.45
N LEU A 34 2.58 17.77 -2.82
CA LEU A 34 2.19 18.30 -1.51
C LEU A 34 3.14 17.87 -0.39
N ILE A 35 3.68 16.64 -0.44
CA ILE A 35 4.70 16.17 0.51
C ILE A 35 5.97 17.02 0.41
N LYS A 36 6.37 17.38 -0.81
CA LYS A 36 7.51 18.28 -1.03
C LYS A 36 7.22 19.68 -0.46
N GLU A 37 6.03 20.21 -0.71
CA GLU A 37 5.59 21.51 -0.18
C GLU A 37 5.53 21.52 1.36
N ALA A 38 5.09 20.43 1.96
CA ALA A 38 5.03 20.24 3.41
C ALA A 38 6.42 20.11 4.08
N GLY A 39 7.51 20.09 3.29
CA GLY A 39 8.88 20.12 3.82
C GLY A 39 9.43 18.76 4.27
N PHE A 40 8.87 17.65 3.80
CA PHE A 40 9.43 16.33 4.09
C PHE A 40 10.85 16.21 3.49
N PRO A 41 11.82 15.62 4.22
CA PRO A 41 13.15 15.40 3.67
C PRO A 41 13.11 14.55 2.39
N PRO A 42 13.98 14.83 1.40
CA PRO A 42 14.07 14.03 0.18
C PRO A 42 14.30 12.55 0.49
N GLY A 43 13.57 11.66 -0.20
CA GLY A 43 13.67 10.21 -0.03
C GLY A 43 12.81 9.62 1.09
N VAL A 44 12.19 10.43 1.96
CA VAL A 44 11.26 9.92 2.99
C VAL A 44 10.01 9.32 2.38
N VAL A 45 9.47 9.94 1.33
CA VAL A 45 8.37 9.38 0.55
C VAL A 45 8.76 9.31 -0.92
N ASN A 46 8.66 8.12 -1.50
CA ASN A 46 8.92 7.85 -2.90
C ASN A 46 7.66 7.25 -3.51
N ILE A 47 7.05 7.92 -4.49
CA ILE A 47 5.84 7.44 -5.16
C ILE A 47 6.19 6.99 -6.56
N VAL A 48 5.97 5.70 -6.84
CA VAL A 48 6.40 5.06 -8.10
C VAL A 48 5.20 4.40 -8.77
N PRO A 49 4.53 5.08 -9.72
CA PRO A 49 3.54 4.45 -10.59
C PRO A 49 4.17 3.32 -11.40
N GLY A 50 3.39 2.29 -11.70
CA GLY A 50 3.84 1.16 -12.51
C GLY A 50 2.84 0.01 -12.46
N PHE A 51 3.14 -1.09 -13.14
CA PHE A 51 2.29 -2.27 -13.13
C PHE A 51 2.58 -3.15 -11.91
N GLY A 52 1.59 -3.94 -11.48
CA GLY A 52 1.74 -4.92 -10.41
C GLY A 52 2.88 -5.93 -10.67
N PRO A 53 2.89 -6.64 -11.81
CA PRO A 53 3.91 -7.66 -12.12
C PRO A 53 5.34 -7.12 -12.26
N THR A 54 5.53 -5.81 -12.43
CA THR A 54 6.85 -5.19 -12.56
C THR A 54 7.21 -4.40 -11.31
N ALA A 55 6.66 -3.19 -11.14
CA ALA A 55 6.97 -2.32 -10.01
C ALA A 55 6.52 -2.90 -8.67
N GLY A 56 5.35 -3.55 -8.62
CA GLY A 56 4.87 -4.22 -7.42
C GLY A 56 5.74 -5.41 -7.01
N GLN A 57 6.06 -6.28 -7.97
CA GLN A 57 6.94 -7.43 -7.75
C GLN A 57 8.30 -6.99 -7.21
N ALA A 58 8.92 -5.99 -7.83
CA ALA A 58 10.21 -5.45 -7.40
C ALA A 58 10.21 -5.01 -5.93
N ILE A 59 9.13 -4.33 -5.47
CA ILE A 59 8.97 -3.95 -4.07
C ILE A 59 8.86 -5.19 -3.17
N THR A 60 8.07 -6.18 -3.54
CA THR A 60 7.84 -7.35 -2.68
C THR A 60 9.07 -8.24 -2.53
N THR A 61 9.95 -8.30 -3.53
CA THR A 61 11.18 -9.11 -3.51
C THR A 61 12.42 -8.34 -3.10
N HIS A 62 12.36 -7.01 -2.95
CA HIS A 62 13.53 -6.21 -2.58
C HIS A 62 14.08 -6.64 -1.21
N MET A 63 15.40 -6.83 -1.11
CA MET A 63 16.05 -7.32 0.11
C MET A 63 16.14 -6.26 1.21
N ASP A 64 16.20 -4.99 0.84
CA ASP A 64 16.29 -3.86 1.80
C ASP A 64 14.92 -3.27 2.17
N ILE A 65 13.81 -3.93 1.82
CA ILE A 65 12.48 -3.52 2.30
C ILE A 65 12.12 -4.33 3.54
N ASP A 66 11.93 -3.64 4.67
CA ASP A 66 11.67 -4.30 5.95
C ASP A 66 10.22 -4.77 6.13
N LYS A 67 9.28 -4.10 5.44
CA LYS A 67 7.84 -4.37 5.56
C LYS A 67 7.06 -4.02 4.29
N VAL A 68 6.09 -4.87 3.95
CA VAL A 68 5.09 -4.59 2.91
C VAL A 68 3.69 -4.50 3.52
N ALA A 69 2.96 -3.45 3.14
CA ALA A 69 1.53 -3.30 3.43
C ALA A 69 0.77 -3.26 2.10
N PHE A 70 0.03 -4.32 1.80
CA PHE A 70 -0.68 -4.49 0.53
C PHE A 70 -2.19 -4.40 0.72
N THR A 71 -2.87 -3.77 -0.23
CA THR A 71 -4.32 -3.91 -0.38
C THR A 71 -4.67 -4.20 -1.83
N GLY A 72 -5.51 -5.22 -2.02
CA GLY A 72 -5.96 -5.64 -3.34
C GLY A 72 -6.75 -6.94 -3.27
N SER A 73 -6.71 -7.71 -4.34
CA SER A 73 -7.39 -9.00 -4.40
C SER A 73 -6.67 -10.06 -3.55
N THR A 74 -7.43 -11.06 -3.10
CA THR A 74 -6.89 -12.23 -2.38
C THR A 74 -5.85 -12.97 -3.21
N GLU A 75 -6.05 -13.06 -4.52
CA GLU A 75 -5.11 -13.69 -5.45
C GLU A 75 -3.74 -13.02 -5.40
N ILE A 76 -3.68 -11.69 -5.58
CA ILE A 76 -2.41 -10.96 -5.55
C ILE A 76 -1.83 -10.90 -4.14
N GLY A 77 -2.68 -10.89 -3.10
CA GLY A 77 -2.23 -11.01 -1.71
C GLY A 77 -1.39 -12.27 -1.44
N ARG A 78 -1.76 -13.40 -2.05
CA ARG A 78 -0.95 -14.65 -1.97
C ARG A 78 0.41 -14.46 -2.64
N VAL A 79 0.44 -13.86 -3.82
CA VAL A 79 1.69 -13.57 -4.56
C VAL A 79 2.63 -12.70 -3.72
N VAL A 80 2.10 -11.63 -3.10
CA VAL A 80 2.86 -10.74 -2.22
C VAL A 80 3.45 -11.50 -1.04
N MET A 81 2.66 -12.36 -0.38
CA MET A 81 3.10 -13.15 0.76
C MET A 81 4.20 -14.15 0.37
N THR A 82 4.03 -14.83 -0.77
CA THR A 82 5.03 -15.76 -1.31
C THR A 82 6.34 -15.04 -1.65
N ALA A 83 6.27 -13.89 -2.31
CA ALA A 83 7.45 -13.09 -2.67
C ALA A 83 8.22 -12.60 -1.43
N ALA A 84 7.51 -12.20 -0.37
CA ALA A 84 8.11 -11.84 0.90
C ALA A 84 8.82 -13.05 1.55
N ALA A 85 8.17 -14.22 1.57
CA ALA A 85 8.75 -15.44 2.12
C ALA A 85 9.98 -15.94 1.35
N GLN A 86 10.01 -15.75 0.02
CA GLN A 86 11.11 -16.15 -0.85
C GLN A 86 12.28 -15.15 -0.88
N SER A 87 12.13 -13.97 -0.27
CA SER A 87 13.18 -12.95 -0.22
C SER A 87 13.82 -12.87 1.16
N ASN A 88 13.53 -11.82 1.92
CA ASN A 88 14.10 -11.56 3.26
C ASN A 88 13.13 -11.89 4.40
N VAL A 89 12.01 -12.56 4.13
CA VAL A 89 10.97 -12.88 5.11
C VAL A 89 10.43 -11.62 5.81
N LYS A 90 10.37 -10.51 5.06
CA LYS A 90 9.83 -9.21 5.53
C LYS A 90 8.43 -9.32 6.10
N LYS A 91 8.09 -8.44 7.03
CA LYS A 91 6.75 -8.38 7.61
C LYS A 91 5.72 -8.02 6.54
N VAL A 92 4.57 -8.70 6.52
CA VAL A 92 3.49 -8.43 5.55
C VAL A 92 2.19 -8.14 6.29
N THR A 93 1.46 -7.12 5.84
CA THR A 93 0.05 -6.89 6.21
C THR A 93 -0.79 -6.86 4.94
N LEU A 94 -1.89 -7.61 4.93
CA LEU A 94 -2.75 -7.80 3.77
C LEU A 94 -4.18 -7.37 4.09
N GLU A 95 -4.68 -6.37 3.38
CA GLU A 95 -6.12 -6.09 3.32
C GLU A 95 -6.64 -6.67 2.01
N LEU A 96 -7.43 -7.72 2.11
CA LEU A 96 -7.88 -8.51 0.96
C LEU A 96 -9.40 -8.40 0.85
N GLY A 97 -9.90 -8.37 -0.38
CA GLY A 97 -11.32 -8.16 -0.69
C GLY A 97 -12.29 -8.84 0.28
N GLY A 98 -13.43 -8.18 0.54
CA GLY A 98 -14.45 -8.67 1.46
C GLY A 98 -15.74 -9.06 0.76
N LYS A 99 -16.57 -9.81 1.49
CA LYS A 99 -17.99 -9.98 1.19
C LYS A 99 -18.79 -9.60 2.42
N SER A 100 -18.71 -8.32 2.79
CA SER A 100 -19.29 -7.80 4.03
C SER A 100 -20.81 -7.76 3.93
N PRO A 101 -21.55 -8.54 4.74
CA PRO A 101 -23.01 -8.50 4.75
C PRO A 101 -23.50 -7.23 5.48
N ASN A 102 -24.68 -6.77 5.09
CA ASN A 102 -25.44 -5.78 5.84
C ASN A 102 -26.80 -6.41 6.21
N ILE A 103 -27.19 -6.34 7.47
CA ILE A 103 -28.40 -6.97 8.01
C ILE A 103 -29.25 -5.86 8.62
N ILE A 104 -30.43 -5.64 8.05
CA ILE A 104 -31.39 -4.60 8.48
C ILE A 104 -32.61 -5.32 9.05
N PHE A 105 -32.94 -5.02 10.30
CA PHE A 105 -34.08 -5.61 11.01
C PHE A 105 -35.36 -4.81 10.77
N ALA A 106 -36.50 -5.41 11.10
CA ALA A 106 -37.83 -4.82 10.86
C ALA A 106 -38.10 -3.55 11.69
N ASP A 107 -37.32 -3.32 12.74
CA ASP A 107 -37.38 -2.16 13.65
C ASP A 107 -36.34 -1.08 13.31
N ALA A 108 -35.63 -1.20 12.18
CA ALA A 108 -34.73 -0.16 11.72
C ALA A 108 -35.48 1.13 11.40
N ASP A 109 -34.95 2.25 11.87
CA ASP A 109 -35.51 3.58 11.62
C ASP A 109 -35.49 3.91 10.13
N SER A 110 -36.54 4.58 9.66
CA SER A 110 -36.80 4.87 8.24
C SER A 110 -36.01 6.07 7.72
#